data_AF-A0A9X2ABD9-F1
#
_entry.id   AF-A0A9X2ABD9-F1
#
_cell.length_a   1.000
_cell.length_b   1.000
_cell.length_c   1.000
_cell.angle_alpha   90.00
_cell.angle_beta   90.00
_cell.angle_gamma   90.00
#
_symmetry.space_group_name_H-M   'P 1'
#
loop_
_entity.id
_entity.type
_entity.pdbx_description
1 polymer ?
#
loop_
_entity_poly.entity_id
_entity_poly.type
_entity_poly.pdbx_seq_one_letter_code
_entity_poly.pdbx_strand_id
1 'polypeptide(L)' 'MKAIASITFDDEFVIHDIRIIDGNAGMFVAMPSKRTPDGEFRDIAHPISSVVRQRIQEAVLDQYNRLEEPPVIAAAAD' A
#
# COMPACT_ATOMS: atom_id res chain seq x y z
N MET A 1 -0.47 12.00 2.83
CA MET A 1 -0.57 10.99 1.75
C MET A 1 0.74 11.03 0.97
N LYS A 2 1.36 9.87 0.73
CA LYS A 2 2.69 9.74 0.09
C LYS A 2 2.61 9.17 -1.33
N ALA A 3 1.82 8.11 -1.52
CA ALA A 3 1.64 7.48 -2.83
C ALA A 3 0.26 6.82 -2.97
N ILE A 4 -0.06 6.47 -4.21
CA ILE A 4 -1.17 5.59 -4.60
C ILE A 4 -0.57 4.32 -5.20
N ALA A 5 -1.12 3.17 -4.83
CA ALA A 5 -0.69 1.85 -5.26
C ALA A 5 -1.87 1.05 -5.80
N SER A 6 -1.55 0.02 -6.58
CA SER A 6 -2.46 -1.08 -6.92
C SER A 6 -1.81 -2.38 -6.49
N ILE A 7 -2.61 -3.34 -6.01
CA ILE A 7 -2.15 -4.67 -5.62
C ILE A 7 -2.85 -5.71 -6.48
N THR A 8 -2.08 -6.64 -7.02
CA THR A 8 -2.58 -7.84 -7.68
C THR A 8 -2.48 -9.02 -6.72
N PHE A 9 -3.59 -9.73 -6.51
CA PHE A 9 -3.69 -10.95 -5.72
C PHE A 9 -3.69 -12.13 -6.68
N ASP A 10 -2.76 -13.05 -6.43
CA ASP A 10 -2.62 -14.33 -7.15
C ASP A 10 -2.63 -14.20 -8.68
N ASP A 11 -2.10 -13.08 -9.22
CA ASP A 11 -2.10 -12.74 -10.65
C ASP A 11 -3.49 -12.71 -11.32
N GLU A 12 -4.57 -12.69 -10.53
CA GLU A 12 -5.95 -12.88 -11.01
C GLU A 12 -6.87 -11.72 -10.63
N PHE A 13 -6.59 -11.02 -9.52
CA PHE A 13 -7.49 -9.98 -9.00
C PHE A 13 -6.74 -8.72 -8.59
N VAL A 14 -7.14 -7.56 -9.13
CA VAL A 14 -6.48 -6.29 -8.83
C VAL A 14 -7.37 -5.38 -7.98
N ILE A 15 -6.75 -4.73 -6.98
CA ILE A 15 -7.36 -3.65 -6.21
C ILE A 15 -6.57 -2.37 -6.49
N HIS A 16 -7.27 -1.38 -7.05
CA HIS A 16 -6.74 -0.03 -7.30
C HIS A 16 -7.03 0.91 -6.12
N ASP A 17 -6.43 2.11 -6.16
CA ASP A 17 -6.67 3.21 -5.22
C ASP A 17 -6.31 2.90 -3.75
N ILE A 18 -5.32 2.04 -3.54
CA ILE A 18 -4.71 1.83 -2.24
C ILE A 18 -3.76 3.00 -1.96
N ARG A 19 -3.80 3.58 -0.75
CA ARG A 19 -3.03 4.78 -0.42
C ARG A 19 -1.99 4.48 0.64
N ILE A 20 -0.79 5.02 0.45
CA ILE A 20 0.24 5.05 1.47
C ILE A 20 0.14 6.37 2.22
N ILE A 21 -0.10 6.30 3.52
CA ILE A 21 -0.33 7.46 4.39
C ILE A 21 0.77 7.51 5.44
N ASP A 22 1.36 8.69 5.61
CA ASP A 22 2.28 9.00 6.69
C ASP A 22 1.46 9.55 7.86
N GLY A 23 1.30 8.73 8.89
CA GLY A 23 0.54 9.07 10.10
C GLY A 23 1.45 9.31 11.29
N ASN A 24 0.85 9.71 12.42
CA ASN A 24 1.60 10.05 13.63
C ASN A 24 2.42 8.89 14.23
N ALA A 25 2.05 7.64 13.93
CA ALA A 25 2.72 6.42 14.39
C ALA A 25 3.53 5.73 13.28
N GLY A 26 3.85 6.46 12.20
CA GLY A 26 4.55 5.95 11.04
C GLY A 26 3.64 5.73 9.82
N MET A 27 4.24 5.19 8.77
CA MET A 27 3.55 4.93 7.51
C MET A 27 2.63 3.72 7.61
N PHE A 28 1.45 3.83 7.02
CA PHE A 28 0.46 2.76 6.95
C PHE A 28 -0.26 2.76 5.61
N VAL A 29 -0.90 1.63 5.30
CA VAL A 29 -1.68 1.44 4.08
C VAL A 29 -3.16 1.65 4.37
N ALA A 30 -3.76 2.63 3.69
CA ALA A 30 -5.19 2.87 3.71
C ALA A 30 -5.84 2.23 2.49
N MET A 31 -6.90 1.45 2.72
CA MET A 31 -7.66 0.79 1.68
C MET A 31 -8.44 1.81 0.80
N PRO A 32 -8.92 1.39 -0.37
CA PRO A 32 -9.76 2.22 -1.23
C PRO A 32 -11.08 2.46 -0.50
N SER A 33 -11.51 3.71 -0.40
CA SER A 33 -12.73 4.06 0.31
C SER A 33 -13.63 4.97 -0.51
N LYS A 34 -14.94 4.79 -0.35
CA LYS A 34 -15.96 5.61 -1.00
C LYS A 34 -16.75 6.37 0.06
N ARG A 35 -17.10 7.62 -0.26
CA ARG A 35 -18.01 8.41 0.56
C ARG A 35 -19.44 7.90 0.38
N THR A 36 -20.09 7.53 1.48
CA THR A 36 -21.50 7.11 1.52
C THR A 36 -22.44 8.33 1.51
N PRO A 37 -23.73 8.17 1.20
CA PRO A 37 -24.68 9.30 1.14
C PRO A 37 -24.87 10.05 2.47
N ASP A 38 -24.67 9.36 3.59
CA ASP A 38 -24.64 9.93 4.95
C ASP A 38 -23.36 10.75 5.24
N GLY A 39 -22.39 10.75 4.32
CA GLY A 39 -21.16 11.52 4.39
C GLY A 39 -19.97 10.78 5.01
N GLU A 40 -20.15 9.55 5.52
CA GLU A 40 -19.05 8.72 6.03
C GLU A 40 -18.18 8.17 4.91
N PHE A 41 -16.96 7.73 5.23
CA PHE A 41 -16.12 6.97 4.30
C PHE A 41 -16.11 5.50 4.72
N ARG A 42 -16.38 4.62 3.76
CA ARG A 42 -16.33 3.17 3.96
C ARG A 42 -15.34 2.56 2.98
N ASP A 43 -14.53 1.63 3.46
CA ASP A 43 -13.61 0.88 2.62
C ASP A 43 -14.43 0.04 1.63
N ILE A 44 -14.10 0.17 0.34
CA ILE A 44 -14.70 -0.60 -0.76
C ILE A 44 -14.15 -2.04 -0.73
N ALA A 45 -12.86 -2.18 -0.43
CA ALA A 45 -12.20 -3.46 -0.23
C ALA A 45 -11.40 -3.43 1.06
N HIS A 46 -11.49 -4.46 1.89
CA HIS A 46 -10.70 -4.55 3.11
C HIS A 46 -10.44 -6.02 3.47
N PRO A 47 -9.25 -6.32 4.03
CA PRO A 47 -8.96 -7.65 4.56
C PRO A 47 -9.79 -7.92 5.82
N ILE A 48 -10.38 -9.11 5.90
CA ILE A 48 -11.13 -9.55 7.08
C ILE A 48 -10.19 -9.84 8.25
N SER A 49 -9.07 -10.53 7.99
CA SER A 49 -8.12 -10.93 9.03
C SER A 49 -6.99 -9.91 9.20
N SER A 50 -6.52 -9.78 10.45
CA SER A 50 -5.34 -8.98 10.77
C SER A 50 -4.08 -9.49 10.07
N VAL A 51 -3.97 -10.80 9.86
CA VAL A 51 -2.85 -11.43 9.16
C VAL A 51 -2.76 -10.95 7.71
N VAL A 52 -3.88 -10.95 6.97
CA VAL A 52 -3.88 -10.47 5.57
C VAL A 52 -3.65 -8.96 5.53
N ARG A 53 -4.20 -8.22 6.49
CA ARG A 53 -3.93 -6.78 6.63
C ARG A 53 -2.44 -6.49 6.79
N GLN A 54 -1.76 -7.23 7.65
CA GLN A 54 -0.33 -7.09 7.86
C GLN A 54 0.46 -7.41 6.59
N ARG A 55 0.15 -8.53 5.93
CA ARG A 55 0.81 -8.92 4.66
C ARG A 55 0.67 -7.86 3.57
N ILE A 56 -0.53 -7.29 3.42
CA ILE A 56 -0.77 -6.19 2.46
C ILE A 56 0.08 -4.97 2.84
N GLN A 57 0.10 -4.60 4.11
CA GLN A 57 0.87 -3.44 4.57
C GLN A 57 2.37 -3.62 4.31
N GLU A 58 2.92 -4.76 4.69
CA GLU A 58 4.34 -5.10 4.48
C GLU A 58 4.69 -5.07 2.99
N ALA A 59 3.94 -5.80 2.15
CA ALA A 59 4.22 -5.87 0.71
C ALA A 59 4.22 -4.50 0.02
N VAL A 60 3.28 -3.63 0.36
CA VAL A 60 3.17 -2.29 -0.23
C VAL A 60 4.26 -1.36 0.29
N LEU A 61 4.51 -1.33 1.61
CA LEU A 61 5.53 -0.45 2.18
C LEU A 61 6.94 -0.88 1.77
N ASP A 62 7.22 -2.18 1.69
CA ASP A 62 8.51 -2.71 1.21
C ASP A 62 8.76 -2.33 -0.25
N GLN A 63 7.73 -2.37 -1.09
CA GLN A 63 7.85 -1.94 -2.48
C GLN A 63 8.03 -0.42 -2.58
N TYR A 64 7.32 0.35 -1.76
CA TYR A 64 7.46 1.80 -1.71
C TYR A 64 8.88 2.22 -1.30
N ASN A 65 9.41 1.64 -0.22
CA ASN A 65 10.75 1.95 0.27
C ASN A 65 11.84 1.58 -0.74
N ARG A 66 11.70 0.43 -1.43
CA ARG A 66 12.65 0.02 -2.50
C ARG A 66 12.71 1.00 -3.67
N LEU A 67 11.63 1.72 -3.95
CA LEU A 67 11.60 2.75 -4.99
C LEU A 67 12.19 4.08 -4.53
N GLU A 68 12.23 4.34 -3.21
CA GLU A 68 12.90 5.52 -2.64
C GLU A 68 14.41 5.32 -2.47
N GLU A 69 14.89 4.07 -2.35
CA GLU A 69 16.33 3.79 -2.33
C GLU A 69 16.95 4.07 -3.71
N PRO A 70 18.05 4.86 -3.78
CA PRO A 70 18.79 5.00 -5.02
C PRO A 70 19.29 3.63 -5.47
N PRO A 71 19.33 3.34 -6.78
CA PRO A 71 19.81 2.05 -7.27
C PRO A 71 21.20 1.80 -6.69
N VAL A 72 21.38 0.64 -6.06
CA VAL A 72 22.70 0.18 -5.64
C VAL A 72 23.51 0.01 -6.91
N ILE A 73 24.28 1.04 -7.26
CA ILE A 73 25.22 0.97 -8.35
C ILE A 73 26.25 -0.05 -7.86
N ALA A 74 26.17 -1.29 -8.35
CA ALA A 74 27.21 -2.26 -8.14
C ALA A 74 28.50 -1.59 -8.64
N ALA A 75 29.35 -1.21 -7.70
CA ALA A 75 30.64 -0.62 -8.01
C ALA A 75 31.31 -1.58 -8.99
N ALA A 76 31.49 -1.13 -10.23
CA ALA A 76 32.36 -1.78 -11.18
C ALA A 76 33.73 -1.81 -10.50
N ALA A 77 34.07 -2.97 -9.93
CA ALA A 77 35.41 -3.25 -9.49
C ALA A 77 36.27 -3.34 -10.75
N ASP A 78 37.34 -2.54 -10.74
CA ASP A 78 38.39 -2.42 -11.75
C ASP A 78 38.90 -3.76 -12.32
#